data_AF-A0A7G8PHH7-F1
#
_entry.id   AF-A0A7G8PHH7-F1
#
_cell.length_a   1.000
_cell.length_b   1.000
_cell.length_c   1.000
_cell.angle_alpha   90.00
_cell.angle_beta   90.00
_cell.angle_gamma   90.00
#
_symmetry.space_group_name_H-M   'P 1'
#
loop_
_entity.id
_entity.type
_entity.pdbx_description
1 polymer ?
#
loop_
_entity_poly.entity_id
_entity_poly.type
_entity_poly.pdbx_seq_one_letter_code
_entity_poly.pdbx_strand_id
1 'polypeptide(L)'
;MKFLAALTLAGSVLTLTPTATADPSTPCDWVSVREATDILGQPVAATPRQAGCWYAISGEQPGLGISSEVLAPGAMPAAAEPVCVTEPMTTPPSTTVIARLHDNRIYRATATYQPCDTVTRFARIAIGRFS
;
A
#
# COMPACT_ATOMS: atom_id res chain seq x y z
N MET A 1 -25.44 -33.52 59.00
CA MET A 1 -24.54 -32.38 58.75
C MET A 1 -24.32 -32.27 57.25
N LYS A 2 -24.57 -31.07 56.70
CA LYS A 2 -24.57 -30.68 55.29
C LYS A 2 -23.12 -30.51 54.80
N PHE A 3 -22.74 -31.09 53.66
CA PHE A 3 -21.54 -30.68 52.93
C PHE A 3 -21.91 -30.36 51.48
N LEU A 4 -21.64 -29.12 51.09
CA LEU A 4 -22.00 -28.50 49.82
C LEU A 4 -21.15 -29.06 48.68
N ALA A 5 -21.81 -29.34 47.55
CA ALA A 5 -21.17 -29.52 46.26
C ALA A 5 -20.63 -28.17 45.75
N ALA A 6 -19.34 -28.10 45.47
CA ALA A 6 -18.72 -26.96 44.80
C ALA A 6 -18.63 -27.27 43.29
N LEU A 7 -19.50 -26.64 42.50
CA LEU A 7 -19.43 -26.64 41.04
C LEU A 7 -18.33 -25.64 40.62
N THR A 8 -17.19 -26.12 40.17
CA THR A 8 -16.17 -25.29 39.51
C THR A 8 -16.61 -25.00 38.08
N LEU A 9 -17.06 -23.76 37.82
CA LEU A 9 -17.26 -23.23 36.48
C LEU A 9 -15.89 -23.08 35.79
N ALA A 10 -15.59 -23.97 34.85
CA ALA A 10 -14.49 -23.79 33.91
C ALA A 10 -14.87 -22.65 32.95
N GLY A 11 -14.42 -21.43 33.27
CA GLY A 11 -14.54 -20.28 32.38
C GLY A 11 -13.59 -20.44 31.20
N SER A 12 -14.15 -20.76 30.03
CA SER A 12 -13.41 -20.76 28.76
C SER A 12 -12.96 -19.33 28.45
N VAL A 13 -11.67 -19.05 28.64
CA VAL A 13 -11.05 -17.81 28.19
C VAL A 13 -10.89 -17.92 26.67
N LEU A 14 -11.74 -17.23 25.91
CA LEU A 14 -11.56 -17.00 24.49
C LEU A 14 -10.32 -16.11 24.32
N THR A 15 -9.16 -16.71 24.05
CA THR A 15 -7.99 -15.97 23.58
C THR A 15 -8.28 -15.47 22.17
N LEU A 16 -8.52 -14.16 22.03
CA LEU A 16 -8.51 -13.48 20.75
C LEU A 16 -7.08 -13.54 20.20
N THR A 17 -6.80 -14.52 19.34
CA THR A 17 -5.59 -14.47 18.49
C THR A 17 -5.70 -13.24 17.61
N PRO A 18 -4.68 -12.36 17.57
CA PRO A 18 -4.67 -11.29 16.59
C PRO A 18 -4.72 -11.93 15.21
N THR A 19 -5.79 -11.65 14.46
CA THR A 19 -5.84 -11.97 13.05
C THR A 19 -4.71 -11.19 12.41
N ALA A 20 -3.65 -11.88 12.01
CA ALA A 20 -2.66 -11.29 11.10
C ALA A 20 -3.46 -10.77 9.90
N THR A 21 -3.47 -9.46 9.70
CA THR A 21 -4.00 -8.85 8.47
C THR A 21 -3.26 -9.55 7.34
N ALA A 22 -3.97 -10.35 6.56
CA ALA A 22 -3.37 -10.95 5.38
C ALA A 22 -2.89 -9.78 4.51
N ASP A 23 -1.61 -9.83 4.12
CA ASP A 23 -1.08 -8.95 3.09
C ASP A 23 -2.07 -8.88 1.93
N PRO A 24 -2.31 -7.70 1.31
CA PRO A 24 -3.09 -7.63 0.08
C PRO A 24 -2.38 -8.51 -0.97
N SER A 25 -2.85 -9.73 -1.11
CA SER A 25 -2.21 -10.77 -1.92
C SER A 25 -2.38 -10.53 -3.40
N THR A 26 -3.37 -9.70 -3.75
CA THR A 26 -3.69 -9.34 -5.13
C THR A 26 -3.15 -7.95 -5.44
N PRO A 27 -2.30 -7.82 -6.47
CA PRO A 27 -1.91 -6.52 -6.97
C PRO A 27 -3.15 -5.67 -7.33
N CYS A 28 -3.07 -4.37 -7.09
CA CYS A 28 -4.14 -3.37 -7.23
C CYS A 28 -5.15 -3.27 -6.09
N ASP A 29 -5.23 -4.23 -5.17
CA ASP A 29 -6.18 -4.14 -4.05
C ASP A 29 -5.72 -3.17 -2.95
N TRP A 30 -4.43 -2.85 -2.92
CA TRP A 30 -3.86 -1.92 -1.94
C TRP A 30 -4.07 -0.44 -2.26
N VAL A 31 -4.61 -0.06 -3.42
CA VAL A 31 -5.25 1.25 -3.64
C VAL A 31 -6.43 1.01 -4.57
N SER A 32 -7.64 1.30 -4.15
CA SER A 32 -8.80 1.13 -5.01
C SER A 32 -8.78 2.13 -6.17
N VAL A 33 -9.44 1.78 -7.27
CA VAL A 33 -9.64 2.71 -8.41
C VAL A 33 -10.29 4.02 -7.96
N ARG A 34 -11.23 3.97 -7.00
CA ARG A 34 -11.88 5.16 -6.45
C ARG A 34 -10.88 6.07 -5.74
N GLU A 35 -10.09 5.52 -4.81
CA GLU A 35 -9.07 6.32 -4.10
C GLU A 35 -8.03 6.88 -5.06
N ALA A 36 -7.59 6.11 -6.05
CA ALA A 36 -6.67 6.59 -7.08
C ALA A 36 -7.29 7.72 -7.90
N THR A 37 -8.57 7.63 -8.26
CA THR A 37 -9.33 8.69 -8.94
C THR A 37 -9.40 9.94 -8.06
N ASP A 38 -9.71 9.79 -6.78
CA ASP A 38 -9.82 10.91 -5.84
C ASP A 38 -8.48 11.61 -5.61
N ILE A 39 -7.36 10.87 -5.65
CA ILE A 39 -6.01 11.42 -5.52
C ILE A 39 -5.56 12.13 -6.81
N LEU A 40 -5.78 11.48 -7.96
CA LEU A 40 -5.31 11.97 -9.25
C LEU A 40 -6.24 13.02 -9.87
N GLY A 41 -7.46 13.17 -9.34
CA GLY A 41 -8.45 14.12 -9.83
C GLY A 41 -9.01 13.80 -11.23
N GLN A 42 -8.71 12.61 -11.76
CA GLN A 42 -9.10 12.15 -13.08
C GLN A 42 -9.52 10.68 -13.03
N PRO A 43 -10.35 10.19 -13.96
CA PRO A 43 -10.72 8.79 -14.02
C PRO A 43 -9.51 7.88 -14.18
N VAL A 44 -9.42 6.83 -13.36
CA VAL A 44 -8.29 5.89 -13.37
C VAL A 44 -8.74 4.48 -13.76
N ALA A 45 -7.89 3.77 -14.50
CA ALA A 45 -7.99 2.34 -14.70
C ALA A 45 -6.81 1.62 -14.03
N ALA A 46 -7.09 0.61 -13.22
CA ALA A 46 -6.06 -0.22 -12.58
C ALA A 46 -5.77 -1.46 -13.44
N THR A 47 -4.50 -1.75 -13.67
CA THR A 47 -4.05 -2.96 -14.39
C THR A 47 -2.98 -3.67 -13.57
N PRO A 48 -3.18 -4.94 -13.18
CA PRO A 48 -2.16 -5.72 -12.49
C PRO A 48 -0.87 -5.85 -13.31
N ARG A 49 0.26 -5.86 -12.60
CA ARG A 49 1.63 -6.05 -13.09
C ARG A 49 2.32 -7.08 -12.21
N GLN A 50 3.46 -7.60 -12.67
CA GLN A 50 4.18 -8.67 -11.99
C GLN A 50 4.54 -8.34 -10.53
N ALA A 51 4.94 -7.10 -10.25
CA ALA A 51 5.35 -6.63 -8.92
C ALA A 51 4.35 -5.66 -8.28
N GLY A 52 3.16 -5.48 -8.85
CA GLY A 52 2.18 -4.52 -8.35
C GLY A 52 1.13 -4.09 -9.35
N CYS A 53 0.81 -2.81 -9.40
CA CYS A 53 -0.30 -2.29 -10.16
C CYS A 53 0.06 -1.01 -10.92
N TRP A 54 -0.47 -0.90 -12.13
CA TRP A 54 -0.44 0.33 -12.90
C TRP A 54 -1.80 1.02 -12.82
N TYR A 55 -1.82 2.26 -12.31
CA TYR A 55 -3.01 3.11 -12.23
C TYR A 55 -2.94 4.14 -13.36
N ALA A 56 -3.52 3.82 -14.50
CA ALA A 56 -3.53 4.67 -15.68
C ALA A 56 -4.56 5.79 -15.52
N ILE A 57 -4.15 7.05 -15.72
CA ILE A 57 -5.10 8.14 -15.90
C ILE A 57 -5.74 7.99 -17.28
N SER A 58 -7.06 8.09 -17.33
CA SER A 58 -7.83 8.09 -18.59
C SER A 58 -7.78 9.49 -19.21
N GLY A 59 -7.42 9.59 -20.49
CA GLY A 59 -7.34 10.88 -21.20
C GLY A 59 -6.60 10.82 -22.53
N GLU A 60 -6.38 11.97 -23.16
CA GLU A 60 -5.73 12.10 -24.48
C GLU A 60 -4.22 11.76 -24.45
N GLN A 61 -3.57 11.77 -23.29
CA GLN A 61 -2.15 11.47 -23.16
C GLN A 61 -1.92 10.06 -22.59
N PRO A 62 -1.63 9.05 -23.45
CA PRO A 62 -1.30 7.72 -22.97
C PRO A 62 0.00 7.73 -22.15
N GLY A 63 0.07 6.90 -21.11
CA GLY A 63 1.28 6.74 -20.29
C GLY A 63 1.34 7.59 -19.02
N LEU A 64 0.29 8.37 -18.72
CA LEU A 64 0.16 9.04 -17.43
C LEU A 64 -0.47 8.11 -16.39
N GLY A 65 0.02 8.18 -15.16
CA GLY A 65 -0.45 7.32 -14.09
C GLY A 65 0.56 7.15 -12.98
N ILE A 66 0.27 6.17 -12.11
CA ILE A 66 1.15 5.75 -11.02
C ILE A 66 1.44 4.26 -11.16
N SER A 67 2.72 3.89 -11.25
CA SER A 67 3.17 2.53 -11.00
C SER A 67 3.31 2.36 -9.50
N SER A 68 2.69 1.34 -8.94
CA SER A 68 2.71 1.02 -7.51
C SER A 68 3.21 -0.40 -7.36
N GLU A 69 4.32 -0.60 -6.66
CA GLU A 69 5.06 -1.85 -6.65
C GLU A 69 5.51 -2.21 -5.24
N VAL A 70 5.57 -3.51 -4.97
CA VAL A 70 6.18 -4.08 -3.77
C VAL A 70 7.34 -4.96 -4.19
N LEU A 71 8.51 -4.67 -3.65
CA LEU A 71 9.77 -5.30 -4.02
C LEU A 71 10.31 -6.12 -2.84
N ALA A 72 11.11 -7.13 -3.17
CA ALA A 72 11.73 -8.00 -2.19
C ALA A 72 12.60 -7.21 -1.18
N PRO A 73 12.80 -7.74 0.04
CA PRO A 73 13.67 -7.10 1.01
C PRO A 73 15.06 -6.84 0.46
N GLY A 74 15.58 -5.63 0.69
CA GLY A 74 16.92 -5.24 0.22
C GLY A 74 17.03 -4.93 -1.27
N ALA A 75 15.93 -4.91 -2.04
CA ALA A 75 15.96 -4.56 -3.46
C ALA A 75 16.50 -3.15 -3.75
N MET A 76 16.36 -2.24 -2.78
CA MET A 76 16.98 -0.91 -2.77
C MET A 76 17.02 -0.33 -1.34
N PRO A 77 17.81 0.72 -1.08
CA PRO A 77 17.73 1.46 0.17
C PRO A 77 16.37 2.14 0.33
N ALA A 78 15.71 1.94 1.47
CA ALA A 78 14.50 2.67 1.85
C ALA A 78 14.49 3.01 3.34
N ALA A 79 14.01 4.20 3.67
CA ALA A 79 13.70 4.57 5.05
C ALA A 79 12.37 3.94 5.49
N ALA A 80 12.15 3.87 6.80
CA ALA A 80 10.86 3.45 7.35
C ALA A 80 9.74 4.41 6.94
N GLU A 81 10.01 5.72 7.01
CA GLU A 81 9.09 6.75 6.52
C GLU A 81 9.17 6.89 4.99
N PRO A 82 8.06 7.21 4.29
CA PRO A 82 8.08 7.45 2.86
C PRO A 82 8.98 8.62 2.49
N VAL A 83 9.93 8.38 1.58
CA VAL A 83 10.82 9.40 1.02
C VAL A 83 10.39 9.69 -0.41
N CYS A 84 10.18 10.96 -0.73
CA CYS A 84 9.89 11.41 -2.08
C CYS A 84 11.14 11.91 -2.80
N VAL A 85 11.31 11.51 -4.05
CA VAL A 85 12.36 11.96 -4.96
C VAL A 85 11.70 12.44 -6.24
N THR A 86 12.00 13.67 -6.66
CA THR A 86 11.56 14.21 -7.95
C THR A 86 12.75 14.30 -8.89
N GLU A 87 12.57 13.83 -10.12
CA GLU A 87 13.53 13.93 -11.20
C GLU A 87 12.98 14.90 -12.27
N PRO A 88 13.12 16.22 -12.08
CA PRO A 88 12.48 17.20 -12.95
C PRO A 88 13.09 17.27 -14.37
N MET A 89 14.29 16.71 -14.54
CA MET A 89 15.07 16.79 -15.78
C MET A 89 15.01 15.51 -16.62
N THR A 90 14.27 14.48 -16.20
CA THR A 90 14.02 13.30 -17.05
C THR A 90 12.91 13.63 -18.05
N THR A 91 12.90 12.94 -19.19
CA THR A 91 11.81 13.05 -20.17
C THR A 91 11.06 11.72 -20.24
N PRO A 92 9.85 11.63 -19.67
CA PRO A 92 9.14 12.68 -18.95
C PRO A 92 9.63 12.87 -17.49
N PRO A 93 9.40 14.05 -16.86
CA PRO A 93 9.65 14.28 -15.44
C PRO A 93 8.90 13.29 -14.57
N SER A 94 9.60 12.74 -13.57
CA SER A 94 9.05 11.72 -12.68
C SER A 94 9.11 12.15 -11.22
N THR A 95 8.22 11.55 -10.43
CA THR A 95 8.25 11.60 -8.97
C THR A 95 8.11 10.19 -8.46
N THR A 96 9.01 9.78 -7.57
CA THR A 96 9.04 8.46 -6.97
C THR A 96 9.00 8.57 -5.45
N VAL A 97 8.10 7.83 -4.81
CA VAL A 97 8.05 7.65 -3.36
C VAL A 97 8.48 6.22 -3.03
N ILE A 98 9.44 6.09 -2.10
CA ILE A 98 9.97 4.80 -1.65
C ILE A 98 9.82 4.72 -0.13
N ALA A 99 9.33 3.60 0.37
CA ALA A 99 9.20 3.33 1.81
C ALA A 99 9.50 1.86 2.11
N ARG A 100 9.96 1.59 3.33
CA ARG A 100 10.12 0.23 3.85
C ARG A 100 8.84 -0.20 4.55
N LEU A 101 8.35 -1.39 4.21
CA LEU A 101 7.22 -2.05 4.87
C LEU A 101 7.68 -2.78 6.14
N HIS A 102 6.74 -3.17 6.99
CA HIS A 102 7.01 -3.80 8.29
C HIS A 102 7.81 -5.12 8.17
N ASP A 103 7.56 -5.90 7.12
CA ASP A 103 8.25 -7.14 6.82
C ASP A 103 9.55 -6.95 6.02
N ASN A 104 10.07 -5.71 6.00
CA ASN A 104 11.30 -5.31 5.33
C ASN A 104 11.24 -5.34 3.79
N ARG A 105 10.08 -5.61 3.18
CA ARG A 105 9.86 -5.33 1.74
C ARG A 105 9.89 -3.83 1.48
N ILE A 106 10.01 -3.46 0.21
CA ILE A 106 10.07 -2.06 -0.23
C ILE A 106 8.82 -1.73 -1.02
N TYR A 107 8.07 -0.73 -0.58
CA TYR A 107 7.01 -0.13 -1.37
C TYR A 107 7.58 0.99 -2.24
N ARG A 108 7.22 1.01 -3.52
CA ARG A 108 7.60 2.06 -4.47
C ARG A 108 6.38 2.53 -5.26
N ALA A 109 6.17 3.84 -5.31
CA ALA A 109 5.21 4.47 -6.19
C ALA A 109 5.91 5.48 -7.10
N THR A 110 5.80 5.30 -8.42
CA THR A 110 6.42 6.18 -9.42
C THR A 110 5.35 6.75 -10.34
N ALA A 111 5.37 8.07 -10.52
CA ALA A 111 4.38 8.79 -11.30
C ALA A 111 5.05 9.81 -12.21
N THR A 112 4.47 9.99 -13.39
CA THR A 112 4.92 10.98 -14.36
C THR A 112 4.13 12.28 -14.20
N TYR A 113 4.80 13.43 -14.22
CA TYR A 113 4.19 14.77 -14.06
C TYR A 113 3.36 15.00 -12.78
N GLN A 114 3.48 14.12 -11.78
CA GLN A 114 2.78 14.28 -10.50
C GLN A 114 3.71 14.88 -9.45
N PRO A 115 3.22 15.78 -8.59
CA PRO A 115 4.01 16.36 -7.50
C PRO A 115 4.19 15.36 -6.34
N CYS A 116 5.20 15.60 -5.50
CA CYS A 116 5.50 14.76 -4.34
C CYS A 116 4.30 14.54 -3.41
N ASP A 117 3.49 15.57 -3.16
CA ASP A 117 2.35 15.46 -2.25
C ASP A 117 1.31 14.44 -2.76
N THR A 118 1.04 14.43 -4.07
CA THR A 118 0.13 13.48 -4.71
C THR A 118 0.65 12.05 -4.58
N VAL A 119 1.91 11.82 -4.96
CA VAL A 119 2.50 10.47 -4.93
C VAL A 119 2.68 9.97 -3.49
N THR A 120 2.99 10.87 -2.54
CA THR A 120 3.13 10.53 -1.11
C THR A 120 1.78 10.18 -0.51
N ARG A 121 0.72 10.93 -0.83
CA ARG A 121 -0.65 10.61 -0.40
C ARG A 121 -1.08 9.23 -0.92
N PHE A 122 -0.82 8.95 -2.20
CA PHE A 122 -1.06 7.64 -2.78
C PHE A 122 -0.30 6.53 -2.05
N ALA A 123 1.01 6.74 -1.82
CA ALA A 123 1.87 5.78 -1.14
C ALA A 123 1.40 5.47 0.29
N ARG A 124 1.02 6.49 1.06
CA ARG A 124 0.52 6.31 2.43
C ARG A 124 -0.74 5.45 2.49
N ILE A 125 -1.65 5.64 1.54
CA ILE A 125 -2.87 4.82 1.43
C ILE A 125 -2.50 3.35 1.16
N ALA A 126 -1.54 3.10 0.27
CA ALA A 126 -1.07 1.75 -0.02
C ALA A 126 -0.37 1.12 1.19
N ILE A 127 0.64 1.81 1.75
CA ILE A 127 1.44 1.35 2.88
C ILE A 127 0.56 1.01 4.09
N GLY A 128 -0.48 1.80 4.34
CA GLY A 128 -1.44 1.55 5.43
C GLY A 128 -2.24 0.26 5.31
N ARG A 129 -2.11 -0.50 4.21
CA ARG A 129 -2.71 -1.83 4.01
C ARG A 129 -1.72 -2.99 4.16
N PHE A 130 -0.42 -2.71 4.32
CA PHE A 130 0.64 -3.71 4.53
C PHE A 130 1.11 -3.74 6.00
N SER A 131 0.23 -3.32 6.93
CA SER A 131 0.47 -3.19 8.36
C SER A 131 0.12 -4.46 9.15
#